data_AF-A0A523A201-F1
#
_entry.id   AF-A0A523A201-F1
#
_cell.length_a   1.000
_cell.length_b   1.000
_cell.length_c   1.000
_cell.angle_alpha   90.00
_cell.angle_beta   90.00
_cell.angle_gamma   90.00
#
_symmetry.space_group_name_H-M   'P 1'
#
loop_
_entity.id
_entity.type
_entity.pdbx_description
1 polymer ?
#
loop_
_entity_poly.entity_id
_entity_poly.type
_entity_poly.pdbx_seq_one_letter_code
_entity_poly.pdbx_strand_id
1 'polypeptide(L)'
;MFRFKIAARRVVALSEPIGNNFNITWEYADLVKRAGRLTGSQWSPYFCKDAIEEMPDPMASLQTRRLIDGTVVRSLPEPVDIKMITRCPIKWAFVDMETGAIWGHDGLKFKPVSDDDCARVARVINAAAKPAVLHSSENEREKP
;
A
#
# COMPACT_ATOMS: atom_id res chain seq x y z
N MET A 1 4.90 1.70 -20.95
CA MET A 1 4.15 2.94 -20.55
C MET A 1 4.03 3.82 -21.79
N PHE A 2 3.09 4.77 -21.86
CA PHE A 2 2.95 5.65 -23.02
C PHE A 2 2.93 7.13 -22.62
N ARG A 3 3.65 7.97 -23.37
CA ARG A 3 3.63 9.43 -23.20
C ARG A 3 2.42 10.03 -23.93
N PHE A 4 1.70 10.92 -23.25
CA PHE A 4 0.64 11.74 -23.84
C PHE A 4 0.97 13.22 -23.63
N LYS A 5 0.23 14.11 -24.31
CA LYS A 5 0.42 15.57 -24.19
C LYS A 5 0.32 16.11 -22.76
N ILE A 6 -0.50 15.48 -21.93
CA ILE A 6 -0.79 15.96 -20.56
C ILE A 6 0.05 15.22 -19.52
N ALA A 7 0.12 13.88 -19.62
CA ALA A 7 0.83 13.05 -18.64
C ALA A 7 1.13 11.66 -19.21
N ALA A 8 2.15 11.01 -18.69
CA ALA A 8 2.42 9.61 -19.00
C ALA A 8 1.35 8.69 -18.38
N ARG A 9 0.91 7.69 -19.13
CA ARG A 9 -0.08 6.70 -18.70
C ARG A 9 0.49 5.29 -18.80
N ARG A 10 0.29 4.50 -17.76
CA ARG A 10 0.62 3.07 -17.70
C ARG A 10 -0.63 2.26 -18.03
N VAL A 11 -0.51 1.30 -18.93
CA VAL A 11 -1.56 0.30 -19.17
C VAL A 11 -1.53 -0.70 -18.01
N VAL A 12 -2.66 -0.87 -17.33
CA VAL A 12 -2.79 -1.76 -16.16
C VAL A 12 -3.61 -3.01 -16.43
N ALA A 13 -4.52 -2.96 -17.41
CA ALA A 13 -5.30 -4.11 -17.83
C ALA A 13 -5.84 -3.90 -19.25
N LEU A 14 -6.11 -5.02 -19.93
CA LEU A 14 -6.83 -5.06 -21.20
C LEU A 14 -8.15 -5.80 -20.97
N SER A 15 -9.24 -5.32 -21.56
CA SER A 15 -10.49 -6.08 -21.58
C SER A 15 -10.38 -7.30 -22.49
N GLU A 16 -11.40 -8.16 -22.46
CA GLU A 16 -11.61 -9.12 -23.53
C GLU A 16 -11.65 -8.41 -24.89
N PRO A 17 -11.12 -9.03 -25.95
CA PRO A 17 -11.19 -8.50 -27.30
C PRO A 17 -12.64 -8.37 -27.77
N ILE A 18 -12.93 -7.27 -28.44
CA ILE A 18 -14.18 -7.01 -29.15
C ILE A 18 -13.76 -6.76 -30.60
N GLY A 19 -13.79 -7.83 -31.40
CA GLY A 19 -13.14 -7.86 -32.72
C GLY A 19 -11.62 -7.79 -32.59
N ASN A 20 -10.98 -6.93 -33.38
CA ASN A 20 -9.52 -6.72 -33.35
C ASN A 20 -9.05 -5.68 -32.32
N ASN A 21 -9.97 -5.18 -31.50
CA ASN A 21 -9.70 -4.10 -30.55
C ASN A 21 -10.16 -4.50 -29.15
N PHE A 22 -9.72 -3.75 -28.15
CA PHE A 22 -10.07 -3.92 -26.73
C PHE A 22 -10.10 -2.58 -26.01
N ASN A 23 -10.70 -2.55 -24.82
CA ASN A 23 -10.57 -1.43 -23.90
C ASN A 23 -9.25 -1.53 -23.12
N ILE A 24 -8.56 -0.41 -23.02
CA ILE A 24 -7.32 -0.25 -22.26
C ILE A 24 -7.66 0.45 -20.97
N THR A 25 -7.49 -0.24 -19.84
CA THR A 25 -7.49 0.38 -18.52
C THR A 25 -6.10 0.90 -18.23
N TRP A 26 -6.00 2.15 -17.79
CA TRP A 26 -4.74 2.82 -17.53
C TRP A 26 -4.75 3.61 -16.23
N GLU A 27 -3.56 3.91 -15.71
CA GLU A 27 -3.31 4.81 -14.58
C GLU A 27 -2.28 5.88 -14.95
N TYR A 28 -2.30 7.03 -14.28
CA TYR A 28 -1.20 7.99 -14.41
C TYR A 28 0.08 7.40 -13.82
N ALA A 29 1.16 7.44 -14.58
CA ALA A 29 2.38 6.71 -14.23
C ALA A 29 3.11 7.25 -12.99
N ASP A 30 2.88 8.52 -12.65
CA ASP A 30 3.39 9.19 -11.45
C ASP A 30 2.47 9.06 -10.23
N LEU A 31 1.37 8.33 -10.37
CA LEU A 31 0.35 8.14 -9.34
C LEU A 31 -0.31 9.45 -8.84
N VAL A 32 -0.23 10.53 -9.62
CA VAL A 32 -0.86 11.82 -9.29
C VAL A 32 -2.24 11.91 -9.92
N LYS A 33 -3.26 12.20 -9.09
CA LYS A 33 -4.63 12.43 -9.55
C LYS A 33 -4.70 13.70 -10.41
N ARG A 34 -5.38 13.61 -11.55
CA ARG A 34 -5.66 14.75 -12.45
C ARG A 34 -7.15 14.78 -12.77
N ALA A 35 -7.76 15.95 -12.65
CA ALA A 35 -9.22 16.10 -12.73
C ALA A 35 -9.98 15.10 -11.82
N GLY A 36 -9.45 14.88 -10.61
CA GLY A 36 -10.01 13.94 -9.62
C GLY A 36 -9.80 12.45 -9.94
N ARG A 37 -9.20 12.09 -11.07
CA ARG A 37 -9.01 10.71 -11.50
C ARG A 37 -7.54 10.29 -11.43
N LEU A 38 -7.29 9.09 -10.94
CA LEU A 38 -5.98 8.44 -11.01
C LEU A 38 -5.87 7.50 -12.23
N THR A 39 -7.01 6.98 -12.65
CA THR A 39 -7.14 5.93 -13.65
C THR A 39 -8.21 6.29 -14.68
N GLY A 40 -8.24 5.53 -15.77
CA GLY A 40 -9.28 5.64 -16.79
C GLY A 40 -9.35 4.38 -17.65
N SER A 41 -10.34 4.34 -18.53
CA SER A 41 -10.48 3.34 -19.57
C SER A 41 -10.64 4.04 -20.91
N GLN A 42 -9.98 3.55 -21.95
CA GLN A 42 -10.02 4.13 -23.29
C GLN A 42 -9.95 3.02 -24.34
N TRP A 43 -10.70 3.18 -25.41
CA TRP A 43 -10.68 2.25 -26.54
C TRP A 43 -9.30 2.24 -27.22
N SER A 44 -8.76 1.05 -27.52
CA SER A 44 -7.37 0.88 -28.01
C SER A 44 -7.02 1.75 -29.23
N PRO A 45 -7.84 1.86 -30.30
CA PRO A 45 -7.57 2.78 -31.41
C PRO A 45 -7.38 4.23 -30.98
N TYR A 46 -8.18 4.73 -30.03
CA TYR A 46 -8.07 6.10 -29.55
C TYR A 46 -6.86 6.27 -28.65
N PHE A 47 -6.61 5.29 -27.78
CA PHE A 47 -5.44 5.31 -26.91
C PHE A 47 -4.14 5.36 -27.72
N CYS A 48 -4.01 4.48 -28.74
CA CYS A 48 -2.83 4.44 -29.60
C CYS A 48 -2.71 5.69 -30.49
N LYS A 49 -3.83 6.26 -30.94
CA LYS A 49 -3.83 7.52 -31.72
C LYS A 49 -3.36 8.72 -30.90
N ASP A 50 -3.72 8.77 -29.62
CA ASP A 50 -3.36 9.88 -28.72
C ASP A 50 -1.97 9.70 -28.09
N ALA A 51 -1.46 8.46 -28.06
CA ALA A 51 -0.13 8.14 -27.56
C ALA A 51 0.94 8.73 -28.49
N ILE A 52 1.94 9.40 -27.90
CA ILE A 52 3.02 10.02 -28.64
C ILE A 52 4.16 9.02 -28.87
N GLU A 53 4.57 8.35 -27.80
CA GLU A 53 5.59 7.30 -27.87
C GLU A 53 5.39 6.28 -26.75
N GLU A 54 5.85 5.06 -27.00
CA GLU A 54 6.04 4.07 -25.96
C GLU A 54 7.34 4.39 -25.19
N MET A 55 7.25 4.34 -23.87
CA MET A 55 8.36 4.55 -22.96
C MET A 55 8.56 3.30 -22.10
N PRO A 56 9.82 2.99 -21.71
CA PRO A 56 10.06 1.98 -20.70
C PRO A 56 9.27 2.33 -19.45
N ASP A 57 8.56 1.35 -18.92
CA ASP A 57 7.88 1.51 -17.65
C ASP A 57 8.84 1.15 -16.53
N PRO A 58 9.34 2.13 -15.74
CA PRO A 58 10.23 1.84 -14.63
C PRO A 58 9.56 0.96 -13.58
N MET A 59 8.23 0.81 -13.65
CA MET A 59 7.42 -0.04 -12.79
C MET A 59 6.77 -1.21 -13.56
N ALA A 60 7.21 -1.58 -14.77
CA ALA A 60 6.72 -2.80 -15.42
C ALA A 60 7.27 -4.08 -14.76
N SER A 61 8.35 -3.98 -13.99
CA SER A 61 8.95 -5.10 -13.27
C SER A 61 8.29 -5.41 -11.92
N LEU A 62 7.16 -4.80 -11.58
CA LEU A 62 6.53 -5.00 -10.27
C LEU A 62 6.00 -6.42 -10.15
N GLN A 63 6.85 -7.32 -9.64
CA GLN A 63 6.43 -8.60 -9.10
C GLN A 63 5.29 -8.35 -8.11
N THR A 64 4.18 -9.07 -8.26
CA THR A 64 3.11 -9.02 -7.26
C THR A 64 3.43 -10.01 -6.15
N ARG A 65 3.07 -9.65 -4.92
CA ARG A 65 3.21 -10.50 -3.73
C ARG A 65 1.87 -10.60 -3.03
N ARG A 66 1.57 -11.79 -2.51
CA ARG A 66 0.36 -12.05 -1.73
C ARG A 66 0.70 -12.00 -0.25
N LEU A 67 -0.03 -11.18 0.49
CA LEU A 67 0.06 -11.07 1.94
C LEU A 67 -0.73 -12.20 2.62
N ILE A 68 -0.50 -12.41 3.91
CA ILE A 68 -1.18 -13.46 4.70
C ILE A 68 -2.69 -13.27 4.73
N ASP A 69 -3.17 -12.03 4.73
CA ASP A 69 -4.61 -11.71 4.71
C ASP A 69 -5.26 -11.93 3.33
N GLY A 70 -4.50 -12.38 2.34
CA GLY A 70 -4.96 -12.61 0.97
C GLY A 70 -4.85 -11.38 0.05
N THR A 71 -4.52 -10.21 0.60
CA THR A 71 -4.30 -8.98 -0.19
C THR A 71 -3.12 -9.17 -1.12
N VAL A 72 -3.23 -8.66 -2.35
CA VAL A 72 -2.13 -8.67 -3.33
C VAL A 72 -1.56 -7.26 -3.44
N VAL A 73 -0.25 -7.13 -3.19
CA VAL A 73 0.49 -5.88 -3.27
C VAL A 73 1.52 -5.93 -4.40
N ARG A 74 1.90 -4.77 -4.90
CA ARG A 74 2.95 -4.62 -5.93
C ARG A 74 4.29 -4.36 -5.24
N SER A 75 5.33 -5.13 -5.58
CA SER A 75 6.71 -4.86 -5.14
C SER A 75 7.30 -3.73 -5.95
N LEU A 76 7.79 -2.67 -5.29
CA LEU A 76 8.53 -1.58 -5.97
C LEU A 76 9.76 -2.12 -6.72
N PRO A 77 10.15 -1.49 -7.84
CA PRO A 77 11.27 -1.96 -8.66
C PRO A 77 12.61 -1.74 -7.96
N GLU A 78 12.68 -0.76 -7.06
CA GLU A 78 13.84 -0.43 -6.26
C GLU A 78 13.48 -0.46 -4.76
N PRO A 79 14.42 -0.83 -3.87
CA PRO A 79 14.23 -0.74 -2.43
C PRO A 79 13.93 0.69 -1.98
N VAL A 80 13.13 0.82 -0.93
CA VAL A 80 12.83 2.12 -0.29
C VAL A 80 13.24 2.07 1.17
N ASP A 81 13.95 3.11 1.60
CA ASP A 81 14.34 3.28 2.99
C ASP A 81 13.16 3.65 3.89
N ILE A 82 12.97 2.89 4.96
CA ILE A 82 12.00 3.20 6.02
C ILE A 82 12.77 3.66 7.26
N LYS A 83 12.54 4.91 7.70
CA LYS A 83 13.23 5.51 8.85
C LYS A 83 12.27 5.77 10.00
N MET A 84 12.60 5.23 11.19
CA MET A 84 11.91 5.53 12.45
C MET A 84 12.88 6.17 13.44
N ILE A 85 12.47 7.29 14.04
CA ILE A 85 13.23 7.97 15.10
C ILE A 85 12.40 7.87 16.38
N THR A 86 12.94 7.24 17.42
CA THR A 86 12.22 7.06 18.70
C THR A 86 13.16 7.08 19.89
N ARG A 87 12.66 7.52 21.04
CA ARG A 87 13.35 7.41 22.33
C ARG A 87 13.09 6.09 23.05
N CYS A 88 12.14 5.29 22.57
CA CYS A 88 11.74 4.04 23.21
C CYS A 88 11.70 2.90 22.17
N PRO A 89 12.86 2.42 21.67
CA PRO A 89 12.92 1.45 20.59
C PRO A 89 12.18 0.13 20.91
N ILE A 90 12.23 -0.32 22.17
CA ILE A 90 11.58 -1.56 22.63
C ILE A 90 10.05 -1.51 22.63
N LYS A 91 9.43 -0.34 22.44
CA LYS A 91 7.97 -0.19 22.39
C LYS A 91 7.39 -0.53 21.01
N TRP A 92 8.24 -0.68 20.00
CA TRP A 92 7.83 -0.84 18.62
C TRP A 92 8.16 -2.24 18.13
N ALA A 93 7.27 -2.77 17.31
CA ALA A 93 7.47 -3.98 16.54
C ALA A 93 7.00 -3.72 15.10
N PHE A 94 7.67 -4.38 14.16
CA PHE A 94 7.35 -4.40 12.75
C PHE A 94 6.82 -5.79 12.43
N VAL A 95 5.67 -5.83 11.78
CA VAL A 95 5.07 -7.08 11.32
C VAL A 95 5.25 -7.13 9.81
N ASP A 96 5.97 -8.15 9.34
CA ASP A 96 5.99 -8.47 7.92
C ASP A 96 4.65 -9.11 7.55
N MET A 97 3.85 -8.39 6.75
CA MET A 97 2.52 -8.83 6.34
C MET A 97 2.56 -9.98 5.32
N GLU A 98 3.71 -10.27 4.71
CA GLU A 98 3.90 -11.38 3.76
C GLU A 98 4.17 -12.69 4.50
N THR A 99 5.01 -12.67 5.54
CA THR A 99 5.47 -13.87 6.25
C THR A 99 4.91 -14.03 7.66
N GLY A 100 4.35 -12.96 8.24
CA GLY A 100 3.89 -12.92 9.62
C GLY A 100 5.03 -12.76 10.63
N ALA A 101 6.28 -12.65 10.18
CA ALA A 101 7.42 -12.47 11.05
C ALA A 101 7.33 -11.14 11.80
N ILE A 102 7.59 -11.17 13.10
CA ILE A 102 7.58 -9.99 13.96
C ILE A 102 9.02 -9.64 14.33
N TRP A 103 9.39 -8.40 14.05
CA TRP A 103 10.71 -7.84 14.30
C TRP A 103 10.63 -6.68 15.28
N GLY A 104 11.56 -6.62 16.22
CA GLY A 104 11.68 -5.54 17.18
C GLY A 104 13.02 -4.83 17.06
N HIS A 105 13.19 -3.77 17.84
CA HIS A 105 14.47 -3.08 17.97
C HIS A 105 14.81 -2.91 19.45
N ASP A 106 16.00 -3.30 19.87
CA ASP A 106 16.44 -3.17 21.28
C ASP A 106 17.18 -1.86 21.59
N GLY A 107 17.38 -1.03 20.57
CA GLY A 107 18.15 0.22 20.64
C GLY A 107 19.52 0.11 20.01
N LEU A 108 19.99 -1.10 19.74
CA LEU A 108 21.25 -1.36 19.04
C LEU A 108 21.02 -2.02 17.68
N LYS A 109 20.09 -2.98 17.60
CA LYS A 109 19.82 -3.72 16.37
C LYS A 109 18.36 -4.13 16.23
N PHE A 110 17.99 -4.39 14.98
CA PHE A 110 16.81 -5.18 14.65
C PHE A 110 17.02 -6.64 15.04
N LYS A 111 15.98 -7.26 15.59
CA LYS A 111 15.98 -8.68 15.95
C LYS A 111 14.60 -9.30 15.82
N PRO A 112 14.50 -10.62 15.59
CA PRO A 112 13.25 -11.33 15.75
C PRO A 112 12.72 -11.15 17.17
N VAL A 113 11.42 -11.02 17.29
CA VAL A 113 10.73 -10.95 18.58
C VAL A 113 10.55 -12.37 19.13
N SER A 114 10.68 -12.56 20.46
CA SER A 114 10.46 -13.86 21.10
C SER A 114 8.97 -14.24 21.08
N ASP A 115 8.66 -15.53 21.24
CA ASP A 115 7.28 -16.02 21.25
C ASP A 115 6.40 -15.32 22.30
N ASP A 116 6.93 -15.08 23.50
CA ASP A 116 6.25 -14.35 24.58
C ASP A 116 5.90 -12.91 24.17
N ASP A 117 6.82 -12.23 23.50
CA ASP A 117 6.61 -10.87 23.02
C ASP A 117 5.70 -10.83 21.78
N CYS A 118 5.72 -11.85 20.93
CA CYS A 118 4.75 -12.02 19.85
C CYS A 118 3.32 -12.08 20.40
N ALA A 119 3.10 -12.83 21.48
CA ALA A 119 1.81 -12.87 22.17
C ALA A 119 1.42 -11.49 22.74
N ARG A 120 2.39 -10.71 23.25
CA ARG A 120 2.16 -9.34 23.70
C ARG A 120 1.73 -8.42 22.55
N VAL A 121 2.40 -8.49 21.39
CA VAL A 121 2.05 -7.71 20.20
C VAL A 121 0.63 -8.06 19.71
N ALA A 122 0.29 -9.35 19.64
CA ALA A 122 -1.05 -9.79 19.25
C ALA A 122 -2.15 -9.23 20.18
N ARG A 123 -1.90 -9.21 21.51
CA ARG A 123 -2.83 -8.59 22.47
C ARG A 123 -3.04 -7.10 22.21
N VAL A 124 -1.97 -6.36 21.89
CA VAL A 124 -2.06 -4.92 21.58
C VAL A 124 -2.87 -4.68 20.31
N ILE A 125 -2.63 -5.46 19.24
CA ILE A 125 -3.39 -5.36 17.98
C ILE A 125 -4.88 -5.64 18.23
N ASN A 126 -5.20 -6.72 18.96
CA ASN A 126 -6.59 -7.08 19.27
C ASN A 126 -7.28 -6.03 20.17
N ALA A 127 -6.55 -5.43 21.11
CA ALA A 127 -7.07 -4.35 21.94
C ALA A 127 -7.35 -3.09 21.12
N ALA A 128 -6.48 -2.75 20.15
CA ALA A 128 -6.66 -1.61 19.27
C ALA A 128 -7.82 -1.80 18.27
N ALA A 129 -8.11 -3.05 17.88
CA ALA A 129 -9.21 -3.38 16.98
C ALA A 129 -10.59 -3.32 17.64
N LYS A 130 -10.67 -3.41 18.98
CA LYS A 130 -11.93 -3.18 19.71
C LYS A 130 -12.22 -1.69 19.74
N PRO A 131 -13.45 -1.23 19.40
CA PRO A 131 -13.80 0.18 19.59
C PRO A 131 -13.64 0.51 21.07
N ALA A 132 -12.90 1.58 21.35
CA ALA A 132 -12.77 2.09 22.71
C ALA A 132 -14.17 2.34 23.25
N VAL A 133 -14.60 1.54 24.23
CA VAL A 133 -15.75 1.88 25.06
C VAL A 133 -15.33 3.16 25.78
N LEU A 134 -15.85 4.29 25.31
CA LEU A 134 -15.77 5.57 25.99
C LEU A 134 -16.43 5.37 27.36
N HIS A 135 -15.64 5.08 28.38
CA HIS A 135 -16.06 5.30 29.75
C HIS A 135 -16.14 6.81 29.94
N SER A 136 -17.32 7.36 29.70
CA SER A 136 -17.73 8.64 30.28
C SER A 136 -17.69 8.45 31.79
N SER A 137 -16.63 8.96 32.42
CA SER A 137 -16.61 9.19 33.86
C SER A 137 -17.65 10.27 34.15
N GLU A 138 -18.86 9.85 34.51
CA GLU A 138 -19.80 10.73 35.22
C GLU A 138 -19.17 11.07 36.56
N ASN A 139 -18.74 12.32 36.63
CA ASN A 139 -18.22 12.95 37.83
C ASN A 139 -19.46 13.24 38.71
N GLU A 140 -19.76 12.36 39.66
CA GLU A 140 -20.72 12.64 40.73
C GLU A 140 -20.21 13.86 41.50
N ARG A 141 -20.85 15.01 41.24
CA ARG A 141 -20.75 16.18 42.10
C ARG A 141 -21.54 15.86 43.37
N GLU A 142 -20.84 15.43 44.41
CA GLU A 142 -21.25 15.76 45.77
C GLU A 142 -21.40 17.28 45.86
N LYS A 143 -22.61 17.72 46.23
CA LYS A 143 -22.85 19.06 46.74
C LYS A 143 -23.25 18.95 48.22
N PRO A 144 -22.86 19.95 49.02
CA PRO A 144 -22.77 19.90 50.48
C PRO A 144 -24.11 19.87 51.20
#